data_AF-A0A1H9ETN7-F1
#
_entry.id   AF-A0A1H9ETN7-F1
#
_cell.length_a   1.000
_cell.length_b   1.000
_cell.length_c   1.000
_cell.angle_alpha   90.00
_cell.angle_beta   90.00
_cell.angle_gamma   90.00
#
_symmetry.space_group_name_H-M   'P 1'
#
loop_
_entity.id
_entity.type
_entity.pdbx_description
1 polymer ?
#
loop_
_entity_poly.entity_id
_entity_poly.type
_entity_poly.pdbx_seq_one_letter_code
_entity_poly.pdbx_strand_id
1 'polypeptide(L)' 'MATQAADVIFSKGGIRERVDAFFASMGQGFNAYLHHRSRYDQIQKMNAKSDAELAEMGVKRDDIPRYVFRDLFYI' A
#
# COMPACT_ATOMS: atom_id res chain seq x y z
N MET A 1 -34.95 30.03 43.02
CA MET A 1 -33.66 30.10 42.30
C MET A 1 -32.95 28.77 42.49
N ALA A 2 -33.09 27.83 41.54
CA ALA A 2 -32.45 26.51 41.61
C ALA A 2 -31.31 26.46 40.60
N THR A 3 -30.07 26.34 41.08
CA THR A 3 -28.87 26.22 40.25
C THR A 3 -28.73 24.76 39.81
N GLN A 4 -28.94 24.47 38.54
CA GLN A 4 -28.69 23.14 37.98
C GLN A 4 -27.23 23.09 37.52
N ALA A 5 -26.39 22.35 38.25
CA ALA A 5 -25.04 22.01 37.82
C ALA A 5 -25.13 20.93 36.74
N ALA A 6 -24.83 21.29 35.50
CA ALA A 6 -24.69 20.32 34.42
C ALA A 6 -23.32 19.65 34.56
N ASP A 7 -23.32 18.36 34.91
CA ASP A 7 -22.13 17.52 34.90
C ASP A 7 -21.81 17.17 33.43
N VAL A 8 -20.90 17.95 32.82
CA VAL A 8 -20.46 17.70 31.45
C VAL A 8 -19.44 16.57 31.49
N ILE A 9 -19.91 15.34 31.30
CA ILE A 9 -19.05 14.18 31.10
C ILE A 9 -18.36 14.35 29.73
N PHE A 10 -17.14 14.88 29.73
CA PHE A 10 -16.28 14.87 28.55
C PHE A 10 -15.94 13.42 28.21
N SER A 11 -16.59 12.89 27.17
CA SER A 11 -16.34 11.55 26.66
C SER A 11 -14.86 11.35 26.38
N LYS A 12 -14.33 10.23 26.87
CA LYS A 12 -12.93 9.80 26.83
C LYS A 12 -12.39 9.51 25.41
N GLY A 13 -13.12 9.90 24.37
CA GLY A 13 -12.76 9.82 22.96
C GLY A 13 -12.00 11.07 22.51
N GLY A 14 -10.74 11.18 22.93
CA GLY A 14 -9.93 12.38 22.74
C GLY A 14 -9.48 12.58 21.28
N ILE A 15 -9.01 13.79 20.96
CA ILE A 15 -8.31 14.12 19.69
C ILE A 15 -7.20 13.09 19.39
N ARG A 16 -6.58 12.54 20.43
CA ARG A 16 -5.55 11.52 20.34
C ARG A 16 -6.02 10.24 19.63
N GLU A 17 -7.19 9.69 19.96
CA GLU A 17 -7.70 8.49 19.28
C GLU A 17 -8.05 8.75 17.81
N ARG A 18 -8.47 9.97 17.47
CA ARG A 18 -8.71 10.37 16.08
C ARG A 18 -7.41 10.46 15.29
N VAL A 19 -6.35 10.98 15.90
CA VAL A 19 -5.01 11.04 15.31
C VAL A 19 -4.43 9.63 15.15
N ASP A 20 -4.55 8.78 16.17
CA ASP A 20 -4.09 7.39 16.12
C ASP A 20 -4.84 6.60 15.02
N ALA A 21 -6.15 6.77 14.88
CA ALA A 21 -6.94 6.15 13.81
C ALA A 21 -6.54 6.66 12.41
N PHE A 22 -6.25 7.96 12.27
CA PHE A 22 -5.77 8.54 11.01
C PHE A 22 -4.45 7.90 10.57
N PHE A 23 -3.46 7.84 11.45
CA PHE A 23 -2.17 7.23 11.13
C PHE A 23 -2.25 5.70 10.95
N ALA A 24 -3.09 5.01 11.72
CA ALA A 24 -3.36 3.58 11.52
C ALA A 24 -3.96 3.30 10.14
N SER A 25 -4.92 4.12 9.68
CA SER A 25 -5.51 4.00 8.34
C SER A 25 -4.50 4.27 7.23
N MET A 26 -3.56 5.20 7.45
CA MET A 26 -2.49 5.52 6.51
C MET A 26 -1.44 4.40 6.42
N GLY A 27 -1.05 3.82 7.56
CA GLY A 27 -0.08 2.73 7.61
C GLY A 27 -0.53 1.45 6.90
N GLN A 28 -1.84 1.15 6.93
CA GLN A 28 -2.43 0.03 6.20
C GLN A 28 -2.30 0.20 4.67
N GLY A 29 -2.50 1.42 4.16
CA GLY A 29 -2.39 1.72 2.73
C GLY A 29 -0.94 1.89 2.25
N PHE A 30 -0.04 2.37 3.12
CA PHE A 30 1.33 2.68 2.75
C PHE A 30 2.12 1.43 2.34
N ASN A 31 1.92 0.32 3.03
CA ASN A 31 2.63 -0.93 2.73
C ASN A 31 2.19 -1.50 1.36
N ALA A 32 0.87 -1.54 1.11
CA ALA A 32 0.32 -1.94 -0.19
C ALA A 32 0.79 -1.01 -1.33
N TYR A 33 0.84 0.30 -1.08
CA TYR A 33 1.35 1.28 -2.04
C TYR A 33 2.83 1.07 -2.36
N LEU A 34 3.68 0.82 -1.35
CA LEU A 34 5.11 0.52 -1.56
C LEU A 34 5.30 -0.76 -2.37
N HIS A 35 4.53 -1.81 -2.10
CA HIS A 35 4.54 -3.04 -2.90
C HIS A 35 4.11 -2.78 -4.35
N HIS A 36 3.03 -2.02 -4.57
CA HIS A 36 2.61 -1.62 -5.91
C HIS A 36 3.66 -0.80 -6.65
N ARG A 37 4.29 0.16 -5.96
CA ARG A 37 5.34 1.01 -6.55
C ARG A 37 6.56 0.18 -6.96
N SER A 38 6.98 -0.75 -6.10
CA SER A 38 8.09 -1.65 -6.39
C SER A 38 7.83 -2.49 -7.64
N ARG A 39 6.61 -2.99 -7.85
CA ARG A 39 6.25 -3.77 -9.04
C ARG A 39 6.22 -2.92 -10.30
N TYR A 40 5.72 -1.70 -10.21
CA TYR A 40 5.76 -0.76 -11.33
C TYR A 40 7.20 -0.50 -11.77
N ASP A 41 8.11 -0.23 -10.83
CA ASP A 41 9.52 -0.01 -11.13
C ASP A 41 10.16 -1.27 -11.75
N GLN A 42 9.73 -2.47 -11.34
CA GLN A 42 10.20 -3.73 -11.91
C GLN A 42 9.71 -3.95 -13.35
N ILE A 43 8.46 -3.61 -13.65
CA ILE A 43 7.93 -3.64 -15.03
C ILE A 43 8.72 -2.67 -15.91
N GLN A 44 8.96 -1.45 -15.43
CA GLN A 44 9.72 -0.45 -16.20
C GLN A 44 11.15 -0.93 -16.49
N LYS A 45 11.83 -1.54 -15.51
CA LYS A 45 13.15 -2.14 -15.72
C LYS A 45 13.13 -3.26 -16.77
N MET A 46 12.10 -4.11 -16.78
CA MET A 46 11.96 -5.17 -17.78
C MET A 46 11.61 -4.61 -19.15
N ASN A 47 10.78 -3.57 -19.23
CA ASN A 47 10.45 -2.90 -20.49
C ASN A 47 11.65 -2.13 -21.07
N ALA A 48 12.57 -1.66 -20.24
CA ALA A 48 13.79 -1.00 -20.69
C ALA A 48 14.84 -1.96 -21.28
N LYS A 49 14.73 -3.27 -21.04
CA LYS A 49 15.60 -4.29 -21.66
C LYS A 49 15.27 -4.49 -23.13
N SER A 50 16.25 -4.86 -23.94
CA SER A 50 16.05 -5.29 -25.33
C SER A 50 15.41 -6.68 -25.40
N ASP A 51 14.82 -7.03 -26.55
CA ASP A 51 14.20 -8.36 -26.73
C ASP A 51 15.24 -9.49 -26.66
N ALA A 52 16.48 -9.24 -27.05
CA ALA A 52 17.58 -10.20 -26.93
C ALA A 52 17.90 -10.51 -25.46
N GLU A 53 18.02 -9.48 -24.62
CA GLU A 53 18.24 -9.64 -23.18
C GLU A 53 17.05 -10.33 -22.48
N LEU A 54 15.82 -10.04 -22.92
CA LEU A 54 14.65 -10.76 -22.42
C LEU A 54 14.66 -12.23 -22.83
N ALA A 55 15.08 -12.54 -24.07
CA ALA A 55 15.21 -13.91 -24.55
C ALA A 55 16.28 -14.71 -23.79
N GLU A 56 17.40 -14.07 -23.42
CA GLU A 56 18.42 -14.69 -22.54
C GLU A 56 17.85 -15.04 -21.16
N MET A 57 16.92 -14.24 -20.65
CA MET A 57 16.19 -14.52 -19.41
C MET A 57 15.05 -15.53 -19.59
N GLY A 58 14.77 -15.96 -20.83
CA GLY A 58 13.62 -16.82 -21.16
C GLY A 58 12.27 -16.12 -21.02
N VAL A 59 12.23 -14.79 -21.08
CA VAL A 59 11.01 -13.98 -20.93
C VAL A 59 10.64 -13.38 -22.28
N LYS A 60 9.37 -13.47 -22.66
CA LYS A 60 8.84 -12.71 -23.81
C LYS A 60 8.31 -11.36 -23.32
N ARG A 61 8.30 -10.35 -24.20
CA ARG A 61 7.78 -9.01 -23.89
C ARG A 61 6.35 -9.07 -23.32
N ASP A 62 5.49 -9.88 -23.92
CA ASP A 62 4.11 -10.08 -23.48
C ASP A 62 3.98 -10.84 -22.15
N ASP A 63 5.01 -11.59 -21.76
CA ASP A 63 5.06 -12.37 -20.52
C ASP A 63 5.67 -11.58 -19.34
N ILE A 64 6.12 -10.33 -19.55
CA ILE A 64 6.68 -9.49 -18.48
C ILE A 64 5.74 -9.39 -17.27
N PRO A 65 4.41 -9.13 -17.42
CA PRO A 65 3.52 -9.10 -16.27
C PRO A 65 3.49 -10.44 -15.52
N ARG A 66 3.43 -11.56 -16.24
CA ARG A 66 3.44 -12.90 -15.63
C ARG A 66 4.74 -13.16 -14.87
N TYR A 67 5.88 -12.72 -15.40
CA TYR A 67 7.18 -12.82 -14.71
C TYR A 67 7.24 -11.94 -13.45
N VAL A 68 6.78 -10.68 -13.54
CA VAL A 68 6.84 -9.71 -12.43
C VAL A 68 5.90 -10.08 -11.28
N PHE A 69 4.75 -10.69 -11.57
CA PHE A 69 3.75 -11.06 -10.55
C PHE A 69 3.75 -12.54 -10.20
N ARG A 70 4.76 -13.32 -10.64
CA ARG A 70 4.82 -14.78 -10.39
C ARG A 70 4.70 -15.13 -8.90
N ASP A 71 5.23 -14.29 -8.02
CA ASP A 71 5.18 -14.45 -6.58
C ASP A 71 3.76 -14.32 -5.98
N LEU A 72 2.81 -13.77 -6.72
CA LEU A 72 1.40 -13.75 -6.32
C LEU A 72 0.63 -15.00 -6.76
N PHE A 73 1.13 -15.70 -7.79
CA PHE A 73 0.43 -16.84 -8.40
C PHE A 73 0.85 -18.20 -7.83
N TYR A 74 2.03 -18.29 -7.22
CA TYR A 74 2.53 -19.52 -6.61
C TYR A 74 2.49 -19.37 -5.09
N ILE A 75 1.54 -20.07 -4.44
CA ILE A 75 1.42 -20.26 -2.98
C ILE A 75 2.18 -21.52 -2.58
#